data_AF-A0A2S1QBE2-F1
#
_entry.id   AF-A0A2S1QBE2-F1
#
_cell.length_a   1.000
_cell.length_b   1.000
_cell.length_c   1.000
_cell.angle_alpha   90.00
_cell.angle_beta   90.00
_cell.angle_gamma   90.00
#
_symmetry.space_group_name_H-M   'P 1'
#
loop_
_entity.id
_entity.type
_entity.pdbx_description
1 polymer ?
#
loop_
_entity_poly.entity_id
_entity_poly.type
_entity_poly.pdbx_seq_one_letter_code
_entity_poly.pdbx_strand_id
1 'polypeptide(L)'
;MMKQPELGQKILELRQQKGLTQEELVEQCNISVRTIQRIEAGETMPRIYTIKTILSALDRDLDDLQEDTVFEAKVKKAMLINLDEDKDVSYLFTQLHVGWIAGILSMIAFVFELVDDFYFVAEGTYYFGKVFTIILGILSIIFFSVFMRTFILIGNLFKNNFLKIISTLFIIINAILAGYALIDMNYVVMPMEAYGVMYIVFFGVMSMFFGYSLFKLKGLGQLPQASGILQMVLGFMMLTIFLAIVAGPASILAQAINVALILRVYEIIKKQVG
;
A
#
# COMPACT_ATOMS: atom_id res chain seq x y z
N MET A 1 12.14 6.75 24.94
CA MET A 1 11.02 6.14 25.69
C MET A 1 9.88 7.13 25.69
N MET A 2 8.67 6.71 25.30
CA MET A 2 7.47 7.57 25.27
C MET A 2 7.26 8.25 26.62
N LYS A 3 6.83 9.51 26.60
CA LYS A 3 6.41 10.22 27.82
C LYS A 3 4.88 10.17 27.93
N GLN A 4 4.35 10.56 29.07
CA GLN A 4 2.91 10.84 29.16
C GLN A 4 2.61 12.19 28.49
N PRO A 5 1.47 12.34 27.81
CA PRO A 5 0.33 11.40 27.73
C PRO A 5 0.42 10.35 26.60
N GLU A 6 1.43 10.42 25.74
CA GLU A 6 1.57 9.61 24.52
C GLU A 6 1.61 8.11 24.82
N LEU A 7 2.34 7.72 25.87
CA LEU A 7 2.39 6.34 26.35
C LEU A 7 1.00 5.81 26.76
N GLY A 8 0.24 6.63 27.48
CA GLY A 8 -1.12 6.30 27.92
C GLY A 8 -2.07 6.06 26.77
N GLN A 9 -2.05 6.98 25.79
CA GLN A 9 -2.86 6.86 24.57
C GLN A 9 -2.49 5.60 23.78
N LYS A 10 -1.20 5.28 23.67
CA LYS A 10 -0.75 4.09 22.95
C LYS A 10 -1.22 2.78 23.61
N ILE A 11 -1.15 2.72 24.94
CA ILE A 11 -1.67 1.58 25.71
C ILE A 11 -3.18 1.42 25.51
N LEU A 12 -3.92 2.54 25.53
CA LEU A 12 -5.36 2.56 25.28
C LEU A 12 -5.70 2.03 23.87
N GLU A 13 -5.00 2.49 22.84
CA GLU A 13 -5.18 2.01 21.46
C GLU A 13 -4.92 0.50 21.33
N LEU A 14 -3.82 0.01 21.91
CA LEU A 14 -3.45 -1.41 21.86
C LEU A 14 -4.49 -2.28 22.58
N ARG A 15 -5.01 -1.81 23.72
CA ARG A 15 -6.09 -2.48 24.45
C ARG A 15 -7.36 -2.58 23.62
N GLN A 16 -7.76 -1.49 22.97
CA GLN A 16 -8.94 -1.45 22.10
C GLN A 16 -8.78 -2.34 20.86
N GLN A 17 -7.58 -2.39 20.26
CA GLN A 17 -7.29 -3.30 19.15
C GLN A 17 -7.43 -4.77 19.53
N LYS A 18 -7.14 -5.12 20.78
CA LYS A 18 -7.32 -6.46 21.33
C LYS A 18 -8.77 -6.72 21.81
N GLY A 19 -9.64 -5.71 21.76
CA GLY A 19 -11.04 -5.81 22.17
C GLY A 19 -11.24 -5.94 23.68
N LEU A 20 -10.23 -5.62 24.50
CA LEU A 20 -10.28 -5.80 25.95
C LEU A 20 -10.89 -4.58 26.65
N THR A 21 -11.63 -4.80 27.72
CA THR A 21 -12.00 -3.79 28.73
C THR A 21 -10.82 -3.47 29.65
N GLN A 22 -10.94 -2.43 30.48
CA GLN A 22 -9.87 -2.09 31.45
C GLN A 22 -9.73 -3.19 32.49
N GLU A 23 -10.85 -3.78 32.91
CA GLU A 23 -10.95 -4.88 33.86
C GLU A 23 -10.28 -6.15 33.32
N GLU A 24 -10.53 -6.50 32.06
CA GLU A 24 -9.90 -7.67 31.43
C GLU A 24 -8.39 -7.49 31.23
N LEU A 25 -7.93 -6.28 30.92
CA LEU A 25 -6.49 -6.01 30.86
C LEU A 25 -5.85 -6.14 32.25
N VAL A 26 -6.53 -5.67 33.29
CA VAL A 26 -6.09 -5.73 34.70
C VAL A 26 -5.91 -7.17 35.16
N GLU A 27 -6.83 -8.06 34.81
CA GLU A 27 -6.71 -9.50 35.11
C GLU A 27 -5.45 -10.12 34.49
N GLN A 28 -5.07 -9.67 33.30
CA GLN A 28 -3.91 -10.22 32.57
C GLN A 28 -2.57 -9.63 33.01
N CYS A 29 -2.54 -8.36 33.43
CA CYS A 29 -1.29 -7.68 33.81
C CYS A 29 -1.09 -7.53 35.32
N ASN A 30 -2.08 -7.90 36.14
CA ASN A 30 -2.06 -7.80 37.60
C ASN A 30 -1.73 -6.39 38.12
N ILE A 31 -2.31 -5.37 37.49
CA ILE A 31 -2.20 -3.95 37.85
C ILE A 31 -3.58 -3.44 38.22
N SER A 32 -3.73 -2.55 39.20
CA SER A 32 -5.06 -2.07 39.57
C SER A 32 -5.77 -1.29 38.45
N VAL A 33 -7.09 -1.42 38.34
CA VAL A 33 -7.93 -0.68 37.38
C VAL A 33 -7.66 0.82 37.46
N ARG A 34 -7.58 1.36 38.67
CA ARG A 34 -7.27 2.79 38.91
C ARG A 34 -5.90 3.18 38.36
N THR A 35 -4.91 2.30 38.43
CA THR A 35 -3.58 2.55 37.86
C THR A 35 -3.63 2.54 36.34
N ILE A 36 -4.31 1.58 35.71
CA ILE A 36 -4.49 1.53 34.26
C ILE A 36 -5.22 2.79 33.75
N GLN A 37 -6.31 3.19 34.40
CA GLN A 37 -7.05 4.42 34.07
C GLN A 37 -6.17 5.67 34.09
N ARG A 38 -5.39 5.84 35.16
CA ARG A 38 -4.48 7.00 35.29
C ARG A 38 -3.31 6.96 34.30
N ILE A 39 -2.85 5.77 33.92
CA ILE A 39 -1.86 5.61 32.86
C ILE A 39 -2.46 5.98 31.51
N GLU A 40 -3.64 5.44 31.15
CA GLU A 40 -4.34 5.70 29.89
C GLU A 40 -4.74 7.18 29.75
N ALA A 41 -5.12 7.84 30.84
CA ALA A 41 -5.41 9.28 30.89
C ALA A 41 -4.15 10.17 30.94
N GLY A 42 -2.95 9.59 31.00
CA GLY A 42 -1.70 10.35 31.01
C GLY A 42 -1.33 10.99 32.36
N GLU A 43 -2.06 10.70 33.43
CA GLU A 43 -1.87 11.30 34.75
C GLU A 43 -0.67 10.72 35.53
N THR A 44 -0.18 9.54 35.16
CA THR A 44 0.91 8.87 35.89
C THR A 44 1.86 8.18 34.95
N MET A 45 3.17 8.40 35.15
CA MET A 45 4.22 7.73 34.38
C MET A 45 4.58 6.38 35.06
N PRO A 46 4.24 5.23 34.44
CA PRO A 46 4.54 3.92 35.01
C PRO A 46 6.02 3.57 34.92
N ARG A 47 6.50 2.70 35.81
CA ARG A 47 7.89 2.19 35.74
C ARG A 47 8.06 1.29 34.51
N ILE A 48 9.30 1.14 34.03
CA ILE A 48 9.65 0.26 32.90
C ILE A 48 9.09 -1.16 33.08
N TYR A 49 9.18 -1.71 34.29
CA TYR A 49 8.63 -3.02 34.62
C TYR A 49 7.11 -3.08 34.39
N THR A 50 6.36 -2.10 34.91
CA THR A 50 4.91 -1.99 34.72
C THR A 50 4.54 -1.89 33.25
N ILE A 51 5.31 -1.14 32.46
CA ILE A 51 5.10 -1.03 31.01
C ILE A 51 5.28 -2.38 30.33
N LYS A 52 6.36 -3.13 30.66
CA LYS A 52 6.56 -4.50 30.13
C LYS A 52 5.38 -5.40 30.44
N THR A 53 4.87 -5.36 31.66
CA THR A 53 3.76 -6.21 32.08
C THR A 53 2.47 -5.89 31.33
N ILE A 54 2.17 -4.61 31.11
CA ILE A 54 1.01 -4.18 30.32
C ILE A 54 1.17 -4.63 28.86
N LEU A 55 2.33 -4.39 28.24
CA LEU A 55 2.57 -4.77 26.85
C LEU A 55 2.55 -6.29 26.64
N SER A 56 3.09 -7.05 27.60
CA SER A 56 3.04 -8.52 27.54
C SER A 56 1.60 -9.03 27.54
N ALA A 57 0.72 -8.43 28.37
CA ALA A 57 -0.71 -8.73 28.34
C ALA A 57 -1.40 -8.31 27.03
N LEU A 58 -0.79 -7.41 26.25
CA LEU A 58 -1.27 -6.96 24.95
C LEU A 58 -0.58 -7.67 23.77
N ASP A 59 0.20 -8.73 24.03
CA ASP A 59 1.01 -9.45 23.04
C ASP A 59 1.95 -8.52 22.27
N ARG A 60 2.63 -7.62 22.99
CA ARG A 60 3.60 -6.66 22.47
C ARG A 60 4.87 -6.65 23.32
N ASP A 61 5.97 -6.31 22.67
CA ASP A 61 7.24 -6.09 23.35
C ASP A 61 7.54 -4.59 23.52
N LEU A 62 8.43 -4.28 24.46
CA LEU A 62 8.88 -2.90 24.71
C LEU A 62 9.50 -2.24 23.48
N ASP A 63 10.03 -3.06 22.57
CA ASP A 63 10.62 -2.62 21.31
C ASP A 63 9.55 -2.15 20.30
N ASP A 64 8.30 -2.62 20.41
CA ASP A 64 7.17 -2.17 19.58
C ASP A 64 6.80 -0.69 19.88
N LEU A 65 6.89 -0.28 21.16
CA LEU A 65 6.71 1.13 21.53
C LEU A 65 7.83 2.02 20.96
N GLN A 66 9.02 1.45 20.76
CA GLN A 66 10.12 2.17 20.12
C GLN A 66 9.92 2.25 18.61
N GLU A 67 9.46 1.19 17.94
CA GLU A 67 9.21 1.26 16.49
C GLU A 67 8.17 2.31 16.13
N ASP A 68 7.09 2.45 16.89
CA ASP A 68 6.03 3.45 16.62
C ASP A 68 6.46 4.89 16.94
N THR A 69 7.18 5.12 18.05
CA THR A 69 7.75 6.45 18.33
C THR A 69 8.87 6.84 17.40
N VAL A 70 9.71 5.88 17.03
CA VAL A 70 10.79 6.08 16.09
C VAL A 70 10.19 6.29 14.70
N PHE A 71 9.08 5.66 14.37
CA PHE A 71 8.32 5.91 13.15
C PHE A 71 7.71 7.32 13.15
N GLU A 72 6.96 7.73 14.18
CA GLU A 72 6.38 9.08 14.29
C GLU A 72 7.46 10.18 14.33
N ALA A 73 8.51 9.98 15.12
CA ALA A 73 9.64 10.91 15.18
C ALA A 73 10.47 10.90 13.90
N LYS A 74 10.59 9.77 13.18
CA LYS A 74 11.27 9.70 11.87
C LYS A 74 10.40 10.25 10.76
N VAL A 75 9.07 10.15 10.81
CA VAL A 75 8.14 10.80 9.88
C VAL A 75 8.19 12.29 10.12
N LYS A 76 8.05 12.76 11.36
CA LYS A 76 8.19 14.17 11.73
C LYS A 76 9.56 14.72 11.34
N LYS A 77 10.65 13.99 11.60
CA LYS A 77 12.01 14.39 11.22
C LYS A 77 12.33 14.21 9.73
N ALA A 78 11.69 13.30 9.01
CA ALA A 78 11.89 13.13 7.55
C ALA A 78 10.98 14.03 6.73
N MET A 79 9.81 14.40 7.27
CA MET A 79 8.99 15.50 6.79
C MET A 79 9.75 16.81 7.01
N LEU A 80 10.24 17.11 8.21
CA LEU A 80 10.76 18.45 8.55
C LEU A 80 12.21 18.74 8.11
N ILE A 81 12.93 17.81 7.48
CA ILE A 81 14.27 18.10 6.95
C ILE A 81 14.11 18.42 5.46
N ASN A 82 13.95 19.71 5.17
CA ASN A 82 13.80 20.35 3.85
C ASN A 82 12.36 20.52 3.33
N LEU A 83 11.44 21.08 4.13
CA LEU A 83 10.19 21.64 3.59
C LEU A 83 10.27 23.17 3.66
N ASP A 84 10.10 23.85 2.54
CA ASP A 84 9.48 25.17 2.54
C ASP A 84 8.03 24.92 3.03
N GLU A 85 7.77 25.16 4.33
CA GLU A 85 6.65 24.58 5.11
C GLU A 85 5.29 24.59 4.38
N ASP A 86 4.96 25.66 3.66
CA ASP A 86 3.68 25.78 2.95
C ASP A 86 3.65 25.14 1.55
N LYS A 87 4.75 25.21 0.78
CA LYS A 87 4.76 24.75 -0.62
C LYS A 87 4.87 23.23 -0.70
N ASP A 88 5.67 22.63 0.17
CA ASP A 88 5.98 21.21 0.06
C ASP A 88 4.92 20.30 0.69
N VAL A 89 4.21 20.78 1.73
CA VAL A 89 3.03 20.09 2.30
C VAL A 89 1.86 20.08 1.30
N SER A 90 1.58 21.24 0.68
CA SER A 90 0.55 21.34 -0.36
C SER A 90 0.86 20.46 -1.57
N TYR A 91 2.13 20.41 -1.98
CA TYR A 91 2.60 19.53 -3.04
C TYR A 91 2.42 18.05 -2.70
N LEU A 92 2.78 17.63 -1.50
CA LEU A 92 2.58 16.26 -1.01
C LEU A 92 1.11 15.85 -1.08
N PHE A 93 0.20 16.67 -0.56
CA PHE A 93 -1.23 16.38 -0.62
C PHE A 93 -1.77 16.36 -2.05
N THR A 94 -1.26 17.22 -2.93
CA THR A 94 -1.60 17.22 -4.35
C THR A 94 -1.18 15.91 -5.01
N GLN A 95 0.03 15.42 -4.74
CA GLN A 95 0.51 14.15 -5.29
C GLN A 95 -0.28 12.94 -4.80
N LEU A 96 -0.68 12.93 -3.53
CA LEU A 96 -1.55 11.87 -3.00
C LEU A 96 -2.92 11.91 -3.68
N HIS A 97 -3.49 13.10 -3.89
CA HIS A 97 -4.77 13.28 -4.60
C HIS A 97 -4.72 12.79 -6.05
N VAL A 98 -3.76 13.30 -6.81
CA VAL A 98 -3.54 12.89 -8.20
C VAL A 98 -3.29 11.39 -8.29
N GLY A 99 -2.54 10.83 -7.33
CA GLY A 99 -2.24 9.41 -7.23
C GLY A 99 -3.47 8.52 -7.09
N TRP A 100 -4.34 8.78 -6.11
CA TRP A 100 -5.51 7.93 -5.91
C TRP A 100 -6.52 8.06 -7.05
N ILE A 101 -6.68 9.26 -7.63
CA ILE A 101 -7.52 9.47 -8.81
C ILE A 101 -6.97 8.68 -10.01
N ALA A 102 -5.66 8.77 -10.28
CA ALA A 102 -5.02 8.00 -11.34
C ALA A 102 -5.14 6.48 -11.11
N GLY A 103 -5.11 6.03 -9.85
CA GLY A 103 -5.36 4.64 -9.48
C GLY A 103 -6.76 4.16 -9.86
N ILE A 104 -7.79 4.98 -9.64
CA ILE A 104 -9.17 4.67 -10.06
C ILE A 104 -9.29 4.70 -11.59
N LEU A 105 -8.71 5.70 -12.26
CA LEU A 105 -8.77 5.82 -13.71
C LEU A 105 -8.06 4.66 -14.43
N SER A 106 -6.90 4.24 -13.93
CA SER A 106 -6.20 3.05 -14.45
C SER A 106 -6.99 1.77 -14.20
N MET A 107 -7.65 1.63 -13.04
CA MET A 107 -8.53 0.49 -12.77
C MET A 107 -9.71 0.44 -13.73
N ILE A 108 -10.32 1.59 -14.05
CA ILE A 108 -11.41 1.67 -15.04
C ILE A 108 -10.86 1.31 -16.43
N ALA A 109 -9.74 1.91 -16.84
CA ALA A 109 -9.13 1.61 -18.14
C ALA A 109 -8.85 0.12 -18.31
N PHE A 110 -8.30 -0.53 -17.28
CA PHE A 110 -8.02 -1.96 -17.28
C PHE A 110 -9.27 -2.83 -17.49
N VAL A 111 -10.44 -2.41 -16.99
CA VAL A 111 -11.70 -3.15 -17.25
C VAL A 111 -12.07 -3.11 -18.74
N PHE A 112 -11.91 -1.97 -19.41
CA PHE A 112 -12.16 -1.85 -20.85
C PHE A 112 -11.11 -2.61 -21.67
N GLU A 113 -9.85 -2.58 -21.26
CA GLU A 113 -8.77 -3.37 -21.87
C GLU A 113 -9.04 -4.86 -21.77
N LEU A 114 -9.50 -5.36 -20.61
CA LEU A 114 -9.90 -6.76 -20.44
C LEU A 114 -11.01 -7.15 -21.44
N VAL A 115 -12.01 -6.29 -21.64
CA VAL A 115 -13.09 -6.55 -22.61
C VAL A 115 -12.54 -6.66 -24.03
N ASP A 116 -11.66 -5.73 -24.43
CA ASP A 116 -11.03 -5.75 -25.75
C ASP A 116 -10.14 -6.99 -25.92
N ASP A 117 -9.35 -7.36 -24.92
CA ASP A 117 -8.47 -8.53 -24.96
C ASP A 117 -9.26 -9.82 -25.13
N PHE A 118 -10.31 -10.04 -24.31
CA PHE A 118 -11.17 -11.21 -24.43
C PHE A 118 -11.87 -11.28 -25.78
N TYR A 119 -12.36 -10.13 -26.28
CA TYR A 119 -13.02 -10.08 -27.58
C TYR A 119 -12.04 -10.34 -28.74
N PHE A 120 -10.81 -9.81 -28.64
CA PHE A 120 -9.76 -10.08 -29.63
C PHE A 120 -9.38 -11.56 -29.67
N VAL A 121 -9.27 -12.23 -28.52
CA VAL A 121 -9.03 -13.68 -28.47
C VAL A 121 -10.13 -14.46 -29.19
N ALA A 122 -11.38 -14.03 -29.02
CA ALA A 122 -12.54 -14.73 -29.57
C ALA A 122 -12.76 -14.47 -31.07
N GLU A 123 -12.61 -13.22 -31.51
CA GLU A 123 -13.07 -12.74 -32.82
C GLU A 123 -11.93 -12.19 -33.71
N GLY A 124 -10.70 -12.09 -33.20
CA GLY A 124 -9.55 -11.55 -33.92
C GLY A 124 -9.64 -10.04 -34.23
N THR A 125 -10.56 -9.32 -33.60
CA THR A 125 -10.77 -7.87 -33.76
C THR A 125 -10.98 -7.21 -32.40
N TYR A 126 -10.81 -5.89 -32.32
CA TYR A 126 -11.02 -5.12 -31.08
C TYR A 126 -12.48 -4.68 -30.97
N TYR A 127 -13.11 -4.90 -29.81
CA TYR A 127 -14.53 -4.61 -29.57
C TYR A 127 -14.85 -3.13 -29.75
N PHE A 128 -14.01 -2.26 -29.16
CA PHE A 128 -14.18 -0.81 -29.27
C PHE A 128 -13.47 -0.21 -30.50
N GLY A 129 -12.78 -1.05 -31.27
CA GLY A 129 -12.02 -0.66 -32.45
C GLY A 129 -10.61 -0.15 -32.14
N LYS A 130 -9.68 -0.40 -33.08
CA LYS A 130 -8.23 -0.18 -32.90
C LYS A 130 -7.84 1.21 -32.38
N VAL A 131 -8.46 2.26 -32.92
CA VAL A 131 -8.14 3.64 -32.54
C VAL A 131 -8.46 3.90 -31.07
N PHE A 132 -9.61 3.41 -30.59
CA PHE A 132 -9.99 3.55 -29.19
C PHE A 132 -9.04 2.78 -28.29
N THR A 133 -8.73 1.52 -28.63
CA THR A 133 -7.80 0.68 -27.87
C THR A 133 -6.42 1.32 -27.74
N ILE A 134 -5.89 1.95 -28.81
CA ILE A 134 -4.60 2.66 -28.76
C ILE A 134 -4.65 3.85 -27.80
N ILE A 135 -5.68 4.69 -27.91
CA ILE A 135 -5.83 5.87 -27.04
C ILE A 135 -5.96 5.42 -25.57
N LEU A 136 -6.80 4.42 -25.32
CA LEU A 136 -7.00 3.87 -23.98
C LEU A 136 -5.71 3.30 -23.40
N GLY A 137 -4.95 2.53 -24.18
CA GLY A 137 -3.68 1.95 -23.72
C GLY A 137 -2.63 3.03 -23.39
N ILE A 138 -2.54 4.11 -24.17
CA ILE A 138 -1.66 5.24 -23.85
C ILE A 138 -2.09 5.90 -22.53
N LEU A 139 -3.39 6.13 -22.34
CA LEU A 139 -3.93 6.68 -21.10
C LEU A 139 -3.70 5.75 -19.90
N SER A 140 -3.86 4.44 -20.09
CA SER A 140 -3.64 3.41 -19.06
C SER A 140 -2.18 3.42 -18.59
N ILE A 141 -1.20 3.48 -19.51
CA ILE A 141 0.22 3.62 -19.19
C ILE A 141 0.47 4.89 -18.35
N ILE A 142 -0.11 6.03 -18.74
CA ILE A 142 0.06 7.30 -18.03
C ILE A 142 -0.56 7.22 -16.63
N PHE A 143 -1.82 6.77 -16.51
CA PHE A 143 -2.52 6.67 -15.24
C PHE A 143 -1.83 5.70 -14.29
N PHE A 144 -1.41 4.53 -14.76
CA PHE A 144 -0.66 3.58 -13.96
C PHE A 144 0.69 4.15 -13.50
N SER A 145 1.39 4.87 -14.38
CA SER A 145 2.68 5.49 -14.03
C SER A 145 2.52 6.55 -12.94
N VAL A 146 1.50 7.40 -13.04
CA VAL A 146 1.18 8.42 -12.04
C VAL A 146 0.76 7.78 -10.72
N PHE A 147 -0.07 6.74 -10.76
CA PHE A 147 -0.47 5.96 -9.59
C PHE A 147 0.72 5.32 -8.87
N MET A 148 1.59 4.63 -9.60
CA MET A 148 2.77 3.97 -9.03
C MET A 148 3.82 4.96 -8.53
N ARG A 149 3.91 6.15 -9.12
CA ARG A 149 4.76 7.24 -8.61
C ARG A 149 4.38 7.64 -7.19
N THR A 150 3.11 7.54 -6.82
CA THR A 150 2.66 7.78 -5.43
C THR A 150 3.24 6.77 -4.45
N PHE A 151 3.49 5.52 -4.87
CA PHE A 151 4.18 4.54 -4.02
C PHE A 151 5.68 4.82 -3.88
N ILE A 152 6.31 5.49 -4.85
CA ILE A 152 7.68 6.02 -4.68
C ILE A 152 7.69 7.12 -3.61
N LEU A 153 6.69 8.02 -3.65
CA LEU A 153 6.51 9.05 -2.62
C LEU A 153 6.29 8.42 -1.24
N ILE A 154 5.39 7.46 -1.11
CA ILE A 154 5.16 6.70 0.14
C ILE A 154 6.47 6.02 0.59
N GLY A 155 7.22 5.42 -0.32
CA GLY A 155 8.53 4.85 -0.01
C GLY A 155 9.52 5.87 0.56
N ASN A 156 9.50 7.13 0.10
CA ASN A 156 10.29 8.20 0.69
C ASN A 156 9.80 8.56 2.11
N LEU A 157 8.49 8.78 2.27
CA LEU A 157 7.88 9.18 3.55
C LEU A 157 8.15 8.15 4.67
N PHE A 158 8.10 6.87 4.32
CA PHE A 158 8.27 5.76 5.24
C PHE A 158 9.69 5.17 5.24
N LYS A 159 10.65 5.82 4.55
CA LYS A 159 12.06 5.38 4.40
C LYS A 159 12.21 3.93 3.92
N ASN A 160 11.29 3.48 3.06
CA ASN A 160 11.31 2.17 2.44
C ASN A 160 11.92 2.26 1.03
N ASN A 161 13.26 2.12 0.95
CA ASN A 161 13.99 2.13 -0.32
C ASN A 161 13.58 1.01 -1.26
N PHE A 162 13.19 -0.14 -0.71
CA PHE A 162 12.76 -1.27 -1.52
C PHE A 162 11.46 -0.97 -2.27
N LEU A 163 10.47 -0.38 -1.59
CA LEU A 163 9.22 0.09 -2.22
C LEU A 163 9.50 1.08 -3.36
N LYS A 164 10.41 2.04 -3.17
CA LYS A 164 10.80 3.00 -4.22
C LYS A 164 11.33 2.32 -5.47
N ILE A 165 12.29 1.41 -5.30
CA ILE A 165 12.93 0.70 -6.41
C ILE A 165 11.89 -0.15 -7.14
N ILE A 166 11.11 -0.95 -6.40
CA ILE A 166 10.11 -1.84 -7.00
C ILE A 166 9.02 -1.05 -7.72
N SER A 167 8.49 0.03 -7.14
CA SER A 167 7.51 0.88 -7.83
C SER A 167 8.07 1.50 -9.10
N THR A 168 9.35 1.88 -9.11
CA THR A 168 10.02 2.42 -10.30
C THR A 168 10.16 1.35 -11.39
N LEU A 169 10.60 0.15 -11.02
CA LEU A 169 10.69 -0.99 -11.93
C LEU A 169 9.32 -1.37 -12.49
N PHE A 170 8.25 -1.30 -11.68
CA PHE A 170 6.90 -1.62 -12.13
C PHE A 170 6.41 -0.65 -13.20
N ILE A 171 6.71 0.65 -13.04
CA ILE A 171 6.41 1.66 -14.06
C ILE A 171 7.13 1.33 -15.37
N ILE A 172 8.43 1.05 -15.30
CA ILE A 172 9.26 0.77 -16.48
C ILE A 172 8.77 -0.49 -17.20
N ILE A 173 8.57 -1.57 -16.46
CA ILE A 173 8.13 -2.86 -17.02
C ILE A 173 6.74 -2.73 -17.63
N ASN A 174 5.79 -2.06 -16.96
CA ASN A 174 4.47 -1.83 -17.54
C ASN A 174 4.58 -1.01 -18.82
N ALA A 175 5.29 0.13 -18.81
CA ALA A 175 5.43 0.98 -19.99
C ALA A 175 6.05 0.24 -21.19
N ILE A 176 7.03 -0.64 -20.96
CA ILE A 176 7.64 -1.47 -22.00
C ILE A 176 6.64 -2.48 -22.55
N LEU A 177 5.97 -3.25 -21.68
CA LEU A 177 5.06 -4.32 -22.11
C LEU A 177 3.81 -3.75 -22.79
N ALA A 178 3.14 -2.79 -22.17
CA ALA A 178 1.96 -2.15 -22.74
C ALA A 178 2.33 -1.36 -24.01
N GLY A 179 3.47 -0.67 -24.03
CA GLY A 179 3.97 -0.01 -25.23
C GLY A 179 4.22 -0.98 -26.37
N TYR A 180 4.76 -2.17 -26.09
CA TYR A 180 4.94 -3.22 -27.09
C TYR A 180 3.60 -3.73 -27.63
N ALA A 181 2.62 -4.01 -26.77
CA ALA A 181 1.27 -4.42 -27.20
C ALA A 181 0.61 -3.40 -28.14
N LEU A 182 0.84 -2.10 -27.91
CA LEU A 182 0.32 -1.05 -28.78
C LEU A 182 1.02 -0.99 -30.14
N ILE A 183 2.28 -1.44 -30.24
CA ILE A 183 3.04 -1.48 -31.49
C ILE A 183 2.69 -2.73 -32.30
N ASP A 184 2.63 -3.90 -31.66
CA ASP A 184 2.37 -5.19 -32.30
C ASP A 184 0.95 -5.71 -32.03
N MET A 185 -0.05 -4.86 -32.23
CA MET A 185 -1.46 -5.17 -31.92
C MET A 185 -2.02 -6.42 -32.63
N ASN A 186 -1.48 -6.80 -33.80
CA ASN A 186 -1.93 -7.99 -34.51
C ASN A 186 -0.98 -9.19 -34.34
N TYR A 187 -0.04 -9.11 -33.39
CA TYR A 187 0.88 -10.20 -33.05
C TYR A 187 1.68 -10.73 -34.25
N VAL A 188 2.14 -9.81 -35.11
CA VAL A 188 2.90 -10.13 -36.34
C VAL A 188 4.37 -10.41 -35.99
N VAL A 189 4.93 -9.69 -35.02
CA VAL A 189 6.32 -9.82 -34.61
C VAL A 189 6.48 -10.90 -33.55
N MET A 190 5.60 -10.91 -32.55
CA MET A 190 5.58 -11.93 -31.49
C MET A 190 4.21 -12.61 -31.45
N PRO A 191 4.16 -13.95 -31.50
CA PRO A 191 2.92 -14.67 -31.33
C PRO A 191 2.22 -14.30 -30.02
N MET A 192 0.90 -14.24 -30.05
CA MET A 192 0.07 -13.81 -28.92
C MET A 192 0.34 -14.61 -27.66
N GLU A 193 0.56 -15.93 -27.77
CA GLU A 193 0.85 -16.81 -26.65
C GLU A 193 2.18 -16.46 -25.98
N ALA A 194 3.20 -16.14 -26.79
CA ALA A 194 4.51 -15.74 -26.29
C ALA A 194 4.44 -14.39 -25.57
N TYR A 195 3.71 -13.42 -26.14
CA TYR A 195 3.47 -12.14 -25.48
C TYR A 195 2.68 -12.31 -24.18
N GLY A 196 1.61 -13.12 -24.19
CA GLY A 196 0.80 -13.39 -23.01
C GLY A 196 1.60 -14.02 -21.87
N VAL A 197 2.44 -15.02 -22.16
CA VAL A 197 3.34 -15.61 -21.17
C VAL A 197 4.33 -14.58 -20.62
N MET A 198 4.94 -13.77 -21.50
CA MET A 198 5.83 -12.69 -21.08
C MET A 198 5.12 -11.72 -20.13
N TYR A 199 3.96 -11.22 -20.52
CA TYR A 199 3.16 -10.28 -19.73
C TYR A 199 2.83 -10.85 -18.35
N ILE A 200 2.28 -12.07 -18.30
CA ILE A 200 1.88 -12.75 -17.06
C ILE A 200 3.07 -12.96 -16.13
N VAL A 201 4.22 -13.40 -16.65
CA VAL A 201 5.42 -13.64 -15.83
C VAL A 201 5.94 -12.33 -15.25
N PHE A 202 6.11 -11.29 -16.07
CA PHE A 202 6.62 -10.00 -15.58
C PHE A 202 5.66 -9.35 -14.58
N PHE A 203 4.36 -9.34 -14.86
CA PHE A 203 3.37 -8.83 -13.89
C PHE A 203 3.35 -9.66 -12.62
N GLY A 204 3.46 -10.99 -12.71
CA GLY A 204 3.51 -11.88 -11.55
C GLY A 204 4.70 -11.60 -10.64
N VAL A 205 5.91 -11.51 -11.22
CA VAL A 205 7.14 -11.15 -10.49
C VAL A 205 7.02 -9.78 -9.85
N MET A 206 6.54 -8.78 -10.60
CA MET A 206 6.39 -7.42 -10.08
C MET A 206 5.36 -7.34 -8.97
N SER A 207 4.25 -8.07 -9.07
CA SER A 207 3.21 -8.13 -8.04
C SER A 207 3.73 -8.79 -6.77
N MET A 208 4.55 -9.84 -6.87
CA MET A 208 5.21 -10.45 -5.72
C MET A 208 6.14 -9.48 -5.00
N PHE A 209 7.07 -8.83 -5.73
CA PHE A 209 8.01 -7.90 -5.10
C PHE A 209 7.31 -6.66 -4.54
N PHE A 210 6.31 -6.14 -5.27
CA PHE A 210 5.53 -5.00 -4.81
C PHE A 210 4.73 -5.37 -3.57
N GLY A 211 4.08 -6.53 -3.57
CA GLY A 211 3.37 -7.06 -2.41
C GLY A 211 4.28 -7.23 -1.18
N TYR A 212 5.47 -7.79 -1.36
CA TYR A 212 6.45 -7.90 -0.28
C TYR A 212 6.91 -6.53 0.24
N SER A 213 7.07 -5.54 -0.65
CA SER A 213 7.46 -4.18 -0.26
C SER A 213 6.39 -3.48 0.58
N LEU A 214 5.11 -3.72 0.29
CA LEU A 214 3.97 -3.24 1.08
C LEU A 214 3.83 -4.00 2.40
N PHE A 215 4.05 -5.32 2.40
CA PHE A 215 4.01 -6.12 3.61
C PHE A 215 5.01 -5.64 4.68
N LYS A 216 6.18 -5.16 4.24
CA LYS A 216 7.20 -4.56 5.13
C LYS A 216 6.91 -3.13 5.55
N LEU A 217 5.85 -2.49 5.04
CA LEU A 217 5.54 -1.11 5.35
C LEU A 217 4.88 -1.02 6.75
N LYS A 218 5.57 -0.35 7.68
CA LYS A 218 5.09 -0.12 9.06
C LYS A 218 4.45 1.27 9.20
N GLY A 219 3.71 1.50 10.29
CA GLY A 219 3.16 2.83 10.61
C GLY A 219 1.84 3.20 9.93
N LEU A 220 1.20 2.25 9.21
CA LEU A 220 -0.10 2.42 8.55
C LEU A 220 -1.12 1.37 9.02
N GLY A 221 -0.98 0.85 10.24
CA GLY A 221 -1.77 -0.28 10.74
C GLY A 221 -1.58 -1.55 9.91
N GLN A 222 -2.65 -2.34 9.75
CA GLN A 222 -2.64 -3.65 9.06
C GLN A 222 -2.95 -3.59 7.54
N LEU A 223 -3.34 -2.42 7.03
CA LEU A 223 -3.79 -2.28 5.64
C LEU A 223 -2.68 -2.56 4.60
N PRO A 224 -1.43 -2.09 4.78
CA PRO A 224 -0.33 -2.46 3.87
C PRO A 224 -0.01 -3.95 3.86
N GLN A 225 -0.12 -4.62 5.01
CA GLN A 225 0.12 -6.06 5.12
C GLN A 225 -0.95 -6.84 4.39
N ALA A 226 -2.23 -6.45 4.53
CA ALA A 226 -3.33 -7.03 3.77
C ALA A 226 -3.14 -6.84 2.26
N SER A 227 -2.82 -5.62 1.81
CA SER A 227 -2.52 -5.33 0.41
C SER A 227 -1.32 -6.16 -0.09
N GLY A 228 -0.27 -6.24 0.72
CA GLY A 228 0.95 -6.97 0.41
C GLY A 228 0.70 -8.46 0.23
N ILE A 229 -0.06 -9.08 1.12
CA ILE A 229 -0.46 -10.50 1.02
C ILE A 229 -1.27 -10.73 -0.24
N LEU A 230 -2.30 -9.90 -0.50
CA LEU A 230 -3.13 -10.05 -1.70
C LEU A 230 -2.30 -9.96 -2.98
N GLN A 231 -1.40 -8.97 -3.08
CA GLN A 231 -0.52 -8.82 -4.24
C GLN A 231 0.44 -10.01 -4.42
N MET A 232 0.98 -10.56 -3.33
CA MET A 232 1.82 -11.76 -3.41
C MET A 232 1.03 -13.00 -3.85
N VAL A 233 -0.20 -13.17 -3.38
CA VAL A 233 -1.09 -14.26 -3.80
C VAL A 233 -1.42 -14.14 -5.29
N LEU A 234 -1.82 -12.94 -5.74
CA LEU A 234 -2.11 -12.69 -7.16
C LEU A 234 -0.87 -12.88 -8.03
N GLY A 235 0.29 -12.39 -7.58
CA GLY A 235 1.55 -12.59 -8.28
C GLY A 235 1.91 -14.06 -8.42
N PHE A 236 1.75 -14.86 -7.35
CA PHE A 236 1.93 -16.30 -7.40
C PHE A 236 0.94 -16.97 -8.38
N MET A 237 -0.34 -16.61 -8.32
CA MET A 237 -1.35 -17.12 -9.26
C MET A 237 -0.98 -16.81 -10.71
N MET A 238 -0.52 -15.59 -11.01
CA MET A 238 -0.04 -15.23 -12.36
C MET A 238 1.15 -16.12 -12.77
N LEU A 239 2.14 -16.34 -11.90
CA LEU A 239 3.31 -17.16 -12.21
C LEU A 239 2.98 -18.64 -12.48
N THR A 240 1.84 -19.15 -12.01
CA THR A 240 1.39 -20.51 -12.39
C THR A 240 0.85 -20.58 -13.82
N ILE A 241 0.63 -19.45 -14.49
CA ILE A 241 0.03 -19.28 -15.83
C ILE A 241 -1.45 -19.73 -15.88
N PHE A 242 -1.78 -20.92 -15.41
CA PHE A 242 -3.15 -21.46 -15.42
C PHE A 242 -4.12 -20.63 -14.57
N LEU A 243 -3.66 -20.09 -13.44
CA LEU A 243 -4.50 -19.24 -12.58
C LEU A 243 -4.49 -17.76 -13.01
N ALA A 244 -3.78 -17.40 -14.08
CA ALA A 244 -3.71 -16.01 -14.54
C ALA A 244 -5.07 -15.47 -15.03
N ILE A 245 -5.92 -16.33 -15.60
CA ILE A 245 -7.29 -15.96 -16.02
C ILE A 245 -8.16 -15.50 -14.84
N VAL A 246 -7.86 -15.98 -13.63
CA VAL A 246 -8.53 -15.56 -12.40
C VAL A 246 -7.80 -14.37 -11.78
N ALA A 247 -6.46 -14.41 -11.75
CA ALA A 247 -5.63 -13.38 -11.14
C ALA A 247 -5.76 -12.02 -11.83
N GLY A 248 -5.89 -11.99 -13.16
CA GLY A 248 -6.04 -10.77 -13.96
C GLY A 248 -7.24 -9.93 -13.47
N PRO A 249 -8.48 -10.43 -13.58
CA PRO A 249 -9.66 -9.72 -13.06
C PRO A 249 -9.58 -9.44 -11.54
N ALA A 250 -9.06 -10.38 -10.75
CA ALA A 250 -8.93 -10.20 -9.30
C ALA A 250 -7.93 -9.08 -8.92
N SER A 251 -7.00 -8.71 -9.80
CA SER A 251 -6.06 -7.59 -9.57
C SER A 251 -6.73 -6.23 -9.43
N ILE A 252 -7.94 -6.06 -9.97
CA ILE A 252 -8.80 -4.87 -9.75
C ILE A 252 -9.03 -4.65 -8.26
N LEU A 253 -9.28 -5.72 -7.48
CA LEU A 253 -9.48 -5.64 -6.04
C LEU A 253 -8.19 -5.21 -5.32
N ALA A 254 -7.04 -5.72 -5.75
CA ALA A 254 -5.76 -5.30 -5.19
C ALA A 254 -5.46 -3.83 -5.48
N GLN A 255 -5.80 -3.35 -6.67
CA GLN A 255 -5.68 -1.94 -7.02
C GLN A 255 -6.60 -1.06 -6.17
N ALA A 256 -7.84 -1.47 -5.92
CA ALA A 256 -8.75 -0.75 -5.03
C ALA A 256 -8.20 -0.65 -3.59
N ILE A 257 -7.60 -1.72 -3.06
CA ILE A 257 -6.94 -1.68 -1.75
C ILE A 257 -5.73 -0.74 -1.77
N ASN A 258 -4.96 -0.71 -2.85
CA ASN A 258 -3.83 0.20 -3.01
C ASN A 258 -4.26 1.68 -3.09
N VAL A 259 -5.40 1.97 -3.73
CA VAL A 259 -6.05 3.29 -3.67
C VAL A 259 -6.44 3.63 -2.22
N ALA A 260 -7.07 2.71 -1.49
CA ALA A 260 -7.40 2.90 -0.09
C ALA A 260 -6.16 3.13 0.79
N LEU A 261 -5.03 2.52 0.46
CA LEU A 261 -3.75 2.74 1.15
C LEU A 261 -3.25 4.17 0.94
N ILE A 262 -3.33 4.72 -0.28
CA ILE A 262 -2.98 6.12 -0.55
C ILE A 262 -3.85 7.06 0.28
N LEU A 263 -5.16 6.81 0.35
CA LEU A 263 -6.09 7.60 1.17
C LEU A 263 -5.77 7.50 2.67
N ARG A 264 -5.38 6.33 3.15
CA ARG A 264 -4.95 6.15 4.56
C ARG A 264 -3.68 6.94 4.87
N VAL A 265 -2.71 6.95 3.94
CA VAL A 265 -1.51 7.78 4.07
C VAL A 265 -1.90 9.26 4.13
N TYR A 266 -2.81 9.70 3.26
CA TYR A 266 -3.34 11.07 3.26
C TYR A 266 -3.93 11.46 4.62
N GLU A 267 -4.80 10.62 5.19
CA GLU A 267 -5.44 10.88 6.49
C GLU A 267 -4.43 10.97 7.64
N ILE A 268 -3.44 10.09 7.67
CA ILE A 268 -2.41 10.08 8.73
C ILE A 268 -1.57 11.35 8.67
N ILE A 269 -1.17 11.78 7.47
CA ILE A 269 -0.39 13.00 7.30
C ILE A 269 -1.22 14.22 7.67
N LYS A 270 -2.50 14.27 7.26
CA LYS A 270 -3.42 15.35 7.61
C LYS A 270 -3.59 15.52 9.12
N LYS A 271 -3.65 14.42 9.88
CA LYS A 271 -3.72 14.44 11.35
C LYS A 271 -2.43 14.92 12.03
N GLN A 272 -1.29 14.86 11.35
CA GLN A 272 0.00 15.27 11.91
C GLN A 272 0.35 16.73 11.62
N VAL A 273 -0.23 17.30 10.57
CA VAL A 273 0.04 18.66 10.10
C VAL A 273 -1.05 19.66 10.54
N GLY A 274 -2.28 19.18 10.78
CA GLY A 274 -3.36 19.97 11.38
C GLY A 274 -3.37 19.89 12.90
#